data_AF-A0AAU9JJ47-F1
#
_entry.id   AF-A0AAU9JJ47-F1
#
_cell.length_a   1.000
_cell.length_b   1.000
_cell.length_c   1.000
_cell.angle_alpha   90.00
_cell.angle_beta   90.00
_cell.angle_gamma   90.00
#
_symmetry.space_group_name_H-M   'P 1'
#
loop_
_entity.id
_entity.type
_entity.pdbx_description
1 polymer ?
#
loop_
_entity_poly.entity_id
_entity_poly.type
_entity_poly.pdbx_seq_one_letter_code
_entity_poly.pdbx_strand_id
1 'polypeptide(L)'
;MVGQEINDVKISTALKITSLISGLALAVLAIYKFSALGIFNARDFFLTIYYIIFGILLALSEMPCKVLMSCVSFLGFYIGKALFCLFLGTIVFDTGNAFFLVLAIVFWVEGIMYFSLACGCKKNIVNKEEEGGEGEKGEKGGAKAEKADKKEENGFKSVDLNSPAAENGAAV
;
A
#
# COMPACT_ATOMS: atom_id res chain seq x y z
N MET A 1 21.29 25.73 -14.38
CA MET A 1 20.26 24.89 -13.72
C MET A 1 20.25 23.43 -14.15
N VAL A 2 21.13 22.97 -15.06
CA VAL A 2 21.19 21.56 -15.53
C VAL A 2 21.74 20.58 -14.47
N GLY A 3 22.47 21.07 -13.46
CA GLY A 3 23.04 20.21 -12.41
C GLY A 3 22.03 19.64 -11.41
N GLN A 4 20.81 20.18 -11.33
CA GLN A 4 19.82 19.75 -10.33
C GLN A 4 19.03 18.51 -10.79
N GLU A 5 18.68 18.44 -12.09
CA GLU A 5 17.90 17.32 -12.64
C GLU A 5 18.63 15.98 -12.60
N ILE A 6 19.96 15.97 -12.77
CA ILE A 6 20.76 14.73 -12.76
C ILE A 6 20.76 14.09 -11.36
N ASN A 7 20.68 14.91 -10.31
CA ASN A 7 20.71 14.41 -8.94
C ASN A 7 19.37 13.80 -8.54
N ASP A 8 18.24 14.36 -8.98
CA ASP A 8 16.91 13.81 -8.70
C ASP A 8 16.71 12.41 -9.28
N VAL A 9 17.19 12.16 -10.51
CA VAL A 9 17.08 10.83 -11.15
C VAL A 9 17.89 9.79 -10.40
N LYS A 10 19.11 10.14 -9.98
CA LYS A 10 20.00 9.26 -9.21
C LYS A 10 19.43 8.96 -7.81
N ILE A 11 18.93 9.98 -7.13
CA ILE A 11 18.31 9.85 -5.81
C ILE A 11 17.08 8.96 -5.90
N SER A 12 16.17 9.22 -6.84
CA SER A 12 15.00 8.36 -7.06
C SER A 12 15.41 6.91 -7.27
N THR A 13 16.39 6.65 -8.13
CA THR A 13 16.87 5.29 -8.42
C THR A 13 17.47 4.62 -7.19
N ALA A 14 18.28 5.35 -6.42
CA ALA A 14 18.88 4.85 -5.18
C ALA A 14 17.80 4.46 -4.16
N LEU A 15 16.77 5.30 -3.95
CA LEU A 15 15.66 4.99 -3.05
C LEU A 15 14.89 3.72 -3.46
N LYS A 16 14.69 3.51 -4.77
CA LYS A 16 14.02 2.29 -5.25
C LYS A 16 14.84 1.05 -4.93
N ILE A 17 16.16 1.11 -5.15
CA ILE A 17 17.06 0.00 -4.87
C ILE A 17 17.12 -0.28 -3.37
N THR A 18 17.25 0.74 -2.53
CA THR A 18 17.28 0.55 -1.08
C THR A 18 15.95 0.01 -0.57
N SER A 19 14.82 0.50 -1.08
CA SER A 19 13.50 0.03 -0.68
C SER A 19 13.24 -1.43 -1.09
N LEU A 20 13.79 -1.85 -2.23
CA LEU A 20 13.73 -3.24 -2.69
C LEU A 20 14.58 -4.15 -1.80
N ILE A 21 15.80 -3.71 -1.45
CA ILE A 21 16.68 -4.45 -0.54
C ILE A 21 16.09 -4.51 0.87
N SER A 22 15.52 -3.42 1.38
CA SER A 22 14.91 -3.36 2.71
C SER A 22 13.66 -4.25 2.81
N GLY A 23 12.83 -4.28 1.76
CA GLY A 23 11.68 -5.20 1.66
C GLY A 23 12.09 -6.68 1.64
N LEU A 24 13.13 -7.03 0.87
CA LEU A 24 13.70 -8.38 0.84
C LEU A 24 14.33 -8.76 2.19
N ALA A 25 15.10 -7.86 2.79
CA ALA A 25 15.71 -8.08 4.10
C ALA A 25 14.64 -8.34 5.16
N LEU A 26 13.54 -7.57 5.15
CA LEU A 26 12.41 -7.76 6.06
C LEU A 26 11.76 -9.14 5.88
N ALA A 27 11.54 -9.58 4.63
CA ALA A 27 10.95 -10.89 4.35
C ALA A 27 11.86 -12.04 4.83
N VAL A 28 13.17 -11.95 4.58
CA VAL A 28 14.15 -12.95 5.06
C VAL A 28 14.21 -12.98 6.59
N LEU A 29 14.20 -11.80 7.24
CA LEU A 29 14.20 -11.72 8.70
C LEU A 29 12.94 -12.32 9.31
N ALA A 30 11.78 -12.11 8.68
CA ALA A 30 10.52 -12.68 9.12
C ALA A 30 10.55 -14.22 9.03
N ILE A 31 11.08 -14.78 7.94
CA ILE A 31 11.26 -16.24 7.79
C ILE A 31 12.22 -16.77 8.86
N TYR A 32 13.33 -16.07 9.10
CA TYR A 32 14.28 -16.46 10.15
C TYR A 32 13.63 -16.46 11.54
N LYS A 33 12.87 -15.40 11.87
CA LYS A 33 12.10 -15.30 13.13
C LYS A 33 11.05 -16.41 13.24
N PHE A 34 10.39 -16.77 12.13
CA PHE A 34 9.45 -17.88 12.07
C PHE A 34 10.10 -19.22 12.42
N SER A 35 11.28 -19.50 11.85
CA SER A 35 12.02 -20.73 12.12
C SER A 35 12.58 -20.80 13.54
N ALA A 36 12.92 -19.65 14.15
CA ALA A 36 13.55 -19.61 15.46
C ALA A 36 12.56 -19.69 16.64
N LEU A 37 11.41 -19.00 16.57
CA LEU A 37 10.53 -18.85 17.74
C LEU A 37 9.59 -20.03 17.99
N GLY A 38 9.35 -20.88 16.99
CA GLY A 38 8.31 -21.90 17.07
C GLY A 38 6.91 -21.30 17.24
N ILE A 39 5.86 -22.09 17.06
CA ILE A 39 4.47 -21.60 17.00
C ILE A 39 3.88 -21.44 18.42
N PHE A 40 4.67 -20.98 19.39
CA PHE A 40 4.21 -20.93 20.79
C PHE A 40 3.23 -19.76 21.05
N ASN A 41 3.31 -18.68 20.26
CA ASN A 41 2.42 -17.53 20.38
C ASN A 41 1.70 -17.25 19.06
N ALA A 42 0.37 -17.31 19.07
CA ALA A 42 -0.46 -16.96 17.91
C ALA A 42 -0.21 -15.52 17.44
N ARG A 43 0.05 -14.59 18.37
CA ARG A 43 0.37 -13.19 18.03
C ARG A 43 1.59 -13.08 17.12
N ASP A 44 2.69 -13.73 17.49
CA ASP A 44 3.95 -13.67 16.73
C ASP A 44 3.80 -14.35 15.37
N PHE A 45 2.98 -15.39 15.27
CA PHE A 45 2.64 -16.05 14.02
C PHE A 45 1.97 -15.08 13.04
N PHE A 46 0.88 -14.42 13.45
CA PHE A 46 0.20 -13.44 12.61
C PHE A 46 1.13 -12.29 12.22
N LEU A 47 1.89 -11.76 13.18
CA LEU A 47 2.82 -10.65 12.95
C LEU A 47 3.90 -11.01 11.92
N THR A 48 4.40 -12.25 11.97
CA THR A 48 5.37 -12.76 11.00
C THR A 48 4.78 -12.89 9.60
N ILE A 49 3.55 -13.36 9.47
CA ILE A 49 2.83 -13.39 8.19
C ILE A 49 2.66 -11.97 7.64
N TYR A 50 2.29 -11.00 8.48
CA TYR A 50 2.20 -9.60 8.08
C TYR A 50 3.54 -9.06 7.57
N TYR A 51 4.66 -9.38 8.23
CA TYR A 51 5.98 -8.97 7.75
C TYR A 51 6.35 -9.56 6.40
N ILE A 52 6.04 -10.83 6.16
CA ILE A 52 6.30 -11.47 4.86
C ILE A 52 5.46 -10.78 3.78
N ILE A 53 4.15 -10.63 4.02
CA ILE A 53 3.23 -10.02 3.05
C ILE A 53 3.61 -8.56 2.77
N PHE A 54 3.89 -7.77 3.80
CA PHE A 54 4.27 -6.36 3.64
C PHE A 54 5.67 -6.18 3.06
N GLY A 55 6.63 -7.05 3.38
CA GLY A 55 7.95 -7.04 2.75
C GLY A 55 7.88 -7.32 1.24
N ILE A 56 7.06 -8.31 0.85
CA ILE A 56 6.79 -8.61 -0.58
C ILE A 56 6.05 -7.45 -1.25
N LEU A 57 5.02 -6.89 -0.62
CA LEU A 57 4.30 -5.71 -1.14
C LEU A 57 5.24 -4.52 -1.34
N LEU A 58 6.18 -4.29 -0.41
CA LEU A 58 7.16 -3.23 -0.53
C LEU A 58 8.09 -3.47 -1.72
N ALA A 59 8.65 -4.67 -1.86
CA ALA A 59 9.50 -5.03 -2.98
C ALA A 59 8.77 -4.94 -4.33
N LEU A 60 7.52 -5.38 -4.38
CA LEU A 60 6.68 -5.29 -5.57
C LEU A 60 6.28 -3.85 -5.90
N SER A 61 6.19 -2.96 -4.91
CA SER A 61 5.89 -1.54 -5.12
C SER A 61 6.97 -0.83 -5.95
N GLU A 62 8.17 -1.39 -6.01
CA GLU A 62 9.28 -0.87 -6.81
C GLU A 62 9.28 -1.38 -8.26
N MET A 63 8.57 -2.47 -8.53
CA MET A 63 8.42 -2.99 -9.88
C MET A 63 7.28 -2.25 -10.62
N PRO A 64 7.50 -1.79 -11.86
CA PRO A 64 6.47 -1.10 -12.65
C PRO A 64 5.42 -2.07 -13.21
N CYS A 65 4.81 -2.88 -12.36
CA CYS A 65 3.77 -3.84 -12.74
C CYS A 65 2.40 -3.16 -12.75
N LYS A 66 1.89 -2.87 -13.96
CA LYS A 66 0.59 -2.19 -14.17
C LYS A 66 -0.59 -2.87 -13.46
N VAL A 67 -0.59 -4.21 -13.42
CA VAL A 67 -1.67 -4.99 -12.79
C VAL A 67 -1.68 -4.77 -11.27
N LEU A 68 -0.50 -4.81 -10.64
CA LEU A 68 -0.38 -4.69 -9.20
C LEU A 68 -0.65 -3.28 -8.70
N MET A 69 -0.27 -2.27 -9.49
CA MET A 69 -0.61 -0.87 -9.24
C MET A 69 -2.12 -0.63 -9.18
N SER A 70 -2.93 -1.40 -9.91
CA SER A 70 -4.39 -1.27 -9.83
C SER A 70 -4.91 -1.69 -8.46
N CYS A 71 -4.40 -2.79 -7.89
CA CYS A 71 -4.80 -3.28 -6.57
C CYS A 71 -4.27 -2.41 -5.43
N VAL A 72 -3.09 -1.81 -5.60
CA VAL A 72 -2.42 -1.03 -4.54
C VAL A 72 -2.14 0.39 -5.02
N SER A 73 -3.18 1.08 -5.49
CA SER A 73 -3.06 2.42 -6.06
C SER A 73 -2.44 3.41 -5.07
N PHE A 74 -2.63 3.20 -3.77
CA PHE A 74 -2.00 3.97 -2.69
C PHE A 74 -0.47 3.87 -2.69
N LEU A 75 0.11 2.68 -2.94
CA LEU A 75 1.57 2.49 -3.05
C LEU A 75 2.14 3.07 -4.35
N GLY A 76 1.30 3.43 -5.32
CA GLY A 76 1.74 4.14 -6.53
C GLY A 76 2.11 5.60 -6.25
N PHE A 77 1.58 6.21 -5.19
CA PHE A 77 1.87 7.59 -4.82
C PHE A 77 3.05 7.68 -3.85
N TYR A 78 3.92 8.69 -4.04
CA TYR A 78 5.06 8.96 -3.12
C TYR A 78 4.62 9.10 -1.66
N ILE A 79 3.49 9.77 -1.42
CA ILE A 79 2.95 9.95 -0.07
C ILE A 79 2.50 8.62 0.55
N GLY A 80 1.93 7.72 -0.27
CA GLY A 80 1.47 6.43 0.22
C GLY A 80 2.62 5.49 0.52
N LYS A 81 3.67 5.50 -0.31
CA LYS A 81 4.94 4.82 -0.01
C LYS A 81 5.58 5.34 1.27
N ALA A 82 5.65 6.66 1.46
CA ALA A 82 6.21 7.26 2.67
C ALA A 82 5.48 6.80 3.94
N LEU A 83 4.15 6.87 3.93
CA LEU A 83 3.31 6.42 5.05
C LEU A 83 3.43 4.91 5.29
N PHE A 84 3.50 4.11 4.22
CA PHE A 84 3.68 2.67 4.32
C PHE A 84 5.03 2.29 4.91
N CYS A 85 6.13 2.94 4.51
CA CYS A 85 7.45 2.74 5.11
C CYS A 85 7.48 3.15 6.59
N LEU A 86 6.89 4.30 6.95
CA LEU A 86 6.79 4.71 8.35
C LEU A 86 5.98 3.71 9.19
N PHE A 87 4.86 3.23 8.66
CA PHE A 87 4.03 2.21 9.29
C PHE A 87 4.80 0.90 9.49
N LEU A 88 5.50 0.43 8.46
CA LEU A 88 6.39 -0.74 8.56
C LEU A 88 7.46 -0.54 9.63
N GLY A 89 8.10 0.63 9.66
CA GLY A 89 9.08 0.97 10.69
C GLY A 89 8.51 0.91 12.10
N THR A 90 7.26 1.36 12.30
CA THR A 90 6.60 1.27 13.61
C THR A 90 6.21 -0.15 14.03
N ILE A 91 5.79 -1.01 13.09
CA ILE A 91 5.47 -2.41 13.43
C ILE A 91 6.77 -3.18 13.72
N VAL A 92 7.80 -2.97 12.90
CA VAL A 92 9.12 -3.64 13.03
C VAL A 92 9.88 -3.17 14.27
N PHE A 93 9.42 -2.11 14.95
CA PHE A 93 10.03 -1.60 16.17
C PHE A 93 9.91 -2.62 17.32
N ASP A 94 10.92 -3.47 17.44
CA ASP A 94 11.07 -4.48 18.48
C ASP A 94 12.33 -4.18 19.29
N THR A 95 12.16 -3.88 20.57
CA THR A 95 13.28 -3.57 21.49
C THR A 95 14.11 -4.80 21.85
N GLY A 96 13.62 -6.01 21.57
CA GLY A 96 14.30 -7.24 21.93
C GLY A 96 15.50 -7.58 21.05
N ASN A 97 15.57 -7.04 19.84
CA ASN A 97 16.61 -7.39 18.86
C ASN A 97 17.14 -6.16 18.12
N ALA A 98 18.46 -5.92 18.22
CA ALA A 98 19.12 -4.80 17.57
C ALA A 98 18.90 -4.76 16.04
N PHE A 99 18.81 -5.92 15.38
CA PHE A 99 18.56 -6.00 13.93
C PHE A 99 17.21 -5.41 13.52
N PHE A 100 16.15 -5.68 14.29
CA PHE A 100 14.83 -5.13 14.04
C PHE A 100 14.81 -3.62 14.26
N LEU A 101 15.51 -3.15 15.30
CA LEU A 101 15.67 -1.73 15.58
C LEU A 101 16.41 -0.99 14.44
N VAL A 102 17.48 -1.57 13.90
CA VAL A 102 18.19 -0.99 12.74
C VAL A 102 17.28 -0.93 11.51
N LEU A 103 16.54 -2.00 11.21
CA LEU A 103 15.58 -1.99 10.09
C LEU A 103 14.48 -0.95 10.29
N ALA A 104 13.95 -0.81 11.51
CA ALA A 104 12.95 0.20 11.83
C ALA A 104 13.48 1.62 11.55
N ILE A 105 14.73 1.90 11.92
CA ILE A 105 15.38 3.19 11.61
C ILE A 105 15.54 3.38 10.10
N VAL A 106 15.97 2.35 9.37
CA VAL A 106 16.10 2.41 7.90
C VAL A 106 14.74 2.73 7.26
N PHE A 107 13.67 2.05 7.63
CA PHE A 107 12.33 2.33 7.13
C PHE A 107 11.84 3.73 7.47
N TRP A 108 12.18 4.25 8.65
CA TRP A 108 11.90 5.62 9.03
C TRP A 108 12.63 6.64 8.15
N VAL A 109 13.93 6.43 7.92
CA VAL A 109 14.73 7.30 7.05
C VAL A 109 14.20 7.25 5.61
N GLU A 110 13.91 6.06 5.08
CA GLU A 110 13.29 5.91 3.75
C GLU A 110 11.94 6.63 3.68
N GLY A 111 11.09 6.47 4.70
CA GLY A 111 9.81 7.16 4.81
C GLY A 111 9.95 8.68 4.77
N ILE A 112 10.90 9.25 5.51
CA ILE A 112 11.19 10.69 5.53
C ILE A 112 11.73 11.16 4.17
N MET A 113 12.59 10.39 3.51
CA MET A 113 13.09 10.73 2.18
C MET A 113 11.96 10.72 1.14
N TYR A 114 11.10 9.71 1.14
CA TYR A 114 9.92 9.67 0.27
C TYR A 114 8.94 10.81 0.56
N PHE A 115 8.74 11.16 1.83
CA PHE A 115 7.92 12.29 2.23
C PHE A 115 8.50 13.62 1.73
N SER A 116 9.83 13.78 1.84
CA SER A 116 10.54 14.97 1.35
C SER A 116 10.42 15.13 -0.17
N LEU A 117 10.52 14.02 -0.93
CA LEU A 117 10.28 14.03 -2.38
C LEU A 117 8.82 14.37 -2.72
N ALA A 118 7.87 13.81 -1.98
CA ALA A 118 6.44 14.12 -2.15
C ALA A 118 6.14 15.61 -1.92
N CYS A 119 6.75 16.21 -0.88
CA CYS A 119 6.60 17.64 -0.58
C CYS A 119 7.38 18.54 -1.57
N GLY A 120 8.56 18.12 -2.02
CA GLY A 120 9.42 18.87 -2.94
C GLY A 120 8.82 19.00 -4.34
N CYS A 121 8.20 17.94 -4.86
CA CYS A 121 7.62 17.94 -6.21
C CYS A 121 6.42 18.87 -6.36
N LYS A 122 5.69 19.19 -5.27
CA LYS A 122 4.53 20.09 -5.33
C LYS A 122 4.89 21.53 -5.72
N LYS A 123 6.15 21.94 -5.53
CA LYS A 123 6.64 23.28 -5.89
C LYS A 123 6.98 23.45 -7.39
N ASN A 124 7.12 22.36 -8.14
CA ASN A 124 7.51 22.43 -9.57
C ASN A 124 6.34 22.21 -10.55
N ILE A 125 5.21 21.67 -10.10
CA ILE A 125 4.04 21.46 -10.98
C ILE A 125 3.27 22.76 -11.22
N VAL A 126 3.20 23.66 -10.22
CA VAL A 126 2.52 24.96 -10.37
C VAL A 126 3.21 25.87 -11.40
N ASN A 127 4.53 25.70 -11.62
CA ASN A 127 5.26 26.50 -12.61
C ASN A 127 5.24 25.92 -14.03
N LYS A 128 4.72 24.70 -14.25
CA LYS A 128 4.68 24.07 -15.59
C LYS A 128 3.34 24.16 -16.29
N GLU A 129 2.28 24.58 -15.60
CA GLU A 129 0.97 24.80 -16.22
C GLU A 129 0.83 26.18 -16.88
N GLU A 130 1.73 27.15 -16.61
CA GLU A 130 1.66 28.50 -17.21
C GLU A 130 2.46 28.68 -18.51
N GLU A 131 3.38 27.77 -18.88
CA GLU A 131 4.21 27.93 -20.11
C GLU A 131 3.83 26.96 -21.26
N GLY A 132 2.75 26.18 -21.13
CA GLY A 132 2.33 25.17 -22.12
C GLY A 132 0.93 25.34 -22.68
N GLY A 133 0.36 26.55 -22.63
CA GLY A 133 -1.06 26.82 -22.87
C GLY A 133 -1.38 27.72 -24.06
N GLU A 134 -0.58 27.73 -25.13
CA GLU A 134 -1.04 28.22 -26.44
C GLU A 134 -1.00 27.09 -27.47
N GLY A 135 -2.19 26.56 -27.80
CA GLY A 135 -2.42 25.91 -29.08
C GLY A 135 -2.87 24.45 -29.03
N GLU A 136 -4.07 24.18 -28.52
CA GLU A 136 -5.00 23.36 -29.30
C GLU A 136 -6.46 23.72 -28.99
N LYS A 137 -7.04 24.46 -29.93
CA LYS A 137 -8.48 24.63 -30.12
C LYS A 137 -9.03 23.33 -30.70
N GLY A 138 -10.02 22.75 -30.04
CA GLY A 138 -10.86 21.66 -30.57
C GLY A 138 -11.21 20.72 -29.42
N GLU A 139 -12.45 20.41 -29.06
CA GLU A 139 -13.69 20.48 -29.79
C GLU A 139 -14.80 20.45 -28.75
N LYS A 140 -15.76 21.38 -28.85
CA LYS A 140 -17.04 21.31 -28.15
C LYS A 140 -17.77 20.06 -28.63
N GLY A 141 -17.90 19.06 -27.77
CA GLY A 141 -18.61 17.82 -28.10
C GLY A 141 -19.53 17.36 -26.97
N GLY A 142 -20.68 18.01 -26.86
CA GLY A 142 -21.96 17.45 -26.41
C GLY A 142 -21.98 16.50 -25.20
N ALA A 143 -22.45 17.03 -24.08
CA ALA A 143 -23.22 16.24 -23.11
C ALA A 143 -24.40 15.56 -23.84
N LYS A 144 -24.26 14.26 -24.12
CA LYS A 144 -25.37 13.40 -24.51
C LYS A 144 -25.66 12.48 -23.32
N ALA A 145 -26.71 12.84 -22.59
CA ALA A 145 -27.35 11.99 -21.62
C ALA A 145 -27.83 10.71 -22.32
N GLU A 146 -27.13 9.61 -22.11
CA GLU A 146 -27.59 8.28 -22.48
C GLU A 146 -28.31 7.67 -21.29
N LYS A 147 -29.65 7.73 -21.36
CA LYS A 147 -30.54 6.88 -20.58
C LYS A 147 -30.28 5.42 -21.00
N ALA A 148 -29.76 4.61 -20.10
CA ALA A 148 -29.85 3.16 -20.19
C ALA A 148 -30.75 2.66 -19.06
N ASP A 149 -32.05 2.72 -19.37
CA ASP A 149 -33.07 1.85 -18.80
C ASP A 149 -32.74 0.41 -19.19
N LYS A 150 -32.48 -0.45 -18.20
CA LYS A 150 -32.83 -1.87 -18.27
C LYS A 150 -32.93 -2.49 -16.88
N LYS A 151 -34.17 -2.45 -16.41
CA LYS A 151 -34.86 -3.40 -15.57
C LYS A 151 -34.33 -4.84 -15.71
N GLU A 152 -33.84 -5.42 -14.62
CA GLU A 152 -33.96 -6.87 -14.38
C GLU A 152 -34.29 -7.11 -12.91
N GLU A 153 -35.58 -7.38 -12.67
CA GLU A 153 -36.11 -7.90 -11.41
C GLU A 153 -35.56 -9.31 -11.21
N ASN A 154 -34.67 -9.51 -10.24
CA ASN A 154 -34.45 -10.83 -9.66
C ASN A 154 -35.07 -10.86 -8.27
N GLY A 155 -36.22 -11.53 -8.20
CA GLY A 155 -37.03 -11.72 -7.01
C GLY A 155 -36.25 -12.44 -5.92
N PHE A 156 -35.94 -11.71 -4.85
CA PHE A 156 -35.55 -12.28 -3.58
C PHE A 156 -36.81 -12.82 -2.90
N LYS A 157 -37.01 -14.14 -2.98
CA LYS A 157 -37.99 -14.87 -2.17
C LYS A 157 -37.52 -14.82 -0.71
N SER A 158 -38.26 -14.09 0.12
CA SER A 158 -38.19 -14.21 1.57
C SER A 158 -38.58 -15.63 1.97
N VAL A 159 -37.65 -16.35 2.61
CA VAL A 159 -37.95 -17.60 3.31
C VAL A 159 -38.51 -17.24 4.68
N ASP A 160 -39.82 -17.43 4.84
CA ASP A 160 -40.50 -17.39 6.12
C ASP A 160 -40.00 -18.54 7.02
N LEU A 161 -39.11 -18.22 7.95
CA LEU A 161 -38.78 -19.11 9.07
C LEU A 161 -39.86 -18.96 10.15
N ASN A 162 -41.04 -19.51 9.85
CA ASN A 162 -42.03 -19.85 10.86
C ASN A 162 -41.62 -21.20 11.48
N SER A 163 -40.87 -21.17 12.58
CA SER A 163 -40.57 -22.36 13.38
C SER A 163 -41.40 -22.29 14.67
N PRO A 164 -42.37 -23.19 14.87
CA PRO A 164 -43.25 -23.16 16.03
C PRO A 164 -42.55 -23.60 17.31
N ALA A 165 -42.82 -22.84 18.37
CA ALA A 165 -42.62 -23.24 19.75
C ALA A 165 -43.59 -24.37 20.14
N ALA A 166 -43.04 -25.48 20.64
CA ALA A 166 -43.62 -26.50 21.52
C ALA A 166 -42.52 -27.57 21.68
N GLU A 167 -42.27 -28.26 22.78
CA GLU A 167 -43.10 -28.55 23.94
C GLU A 167 -42.19 -29.15 25.04
N ASN A 168 -42.48 -28.77 26.27
CA ASN A 168 -42.39 -29.51 27.55
C ASN A 168 -41.67 -30.88 27.61
N GLY A 169 -40.83 -31.01 28.65
CA GLY A 169 -40.35 -32.30 29.14
C GLY A 169 -39.64 -32.20 30.48
N ALA A 170 -40.38 -31.84 31.53
CA ALA A 170 -40.00 -32.10 32.93
C ALA A 170 -40.40 -33.55 33.31
N ALA A 171 -39.81 -34.05 34.41
CA ALA A 171 -40.02 -35.35 35.11
C ALA A 171 -38.96 -36.43 34.75
N VAL A 172 -38.24 -37.10 35.66
CA VAL A 172 -38.19 -37.21 37.14
C VAL A 172 -36.73 -37.49 37.49
#